data_AF-A0A0D8XKF1-F1
#
_entry.id   AF-A0A0D8XKF1-F1
#
_cell.length_a   1.000
_cell.length_b   1.000
_cell.length_c   1.000
_cell.angle_alpha   90.00
_cell.angle_beta   90.00
_cell.angle_gamma   90.00
#
_symmetry.space_group_name_H-M   'P 1'
#
loop_
_entity.id
_entity.type
_entity.pdbx_description
1 polymer ?
#
loop_
_entity_poly.entity_id
_entity_poly.type
_entity_poly.pdbx_seq_one_letter_code
_entity_poly.pdbx_strand_id
1 'polypeptide(L)'
;MKYEAGAAVNYISRQAALKKLQLSLKDFRRLCILKGIYPHEPAHKKKVNKGSTENRVWYYRKDINFLSHEPIISKFREYKIFLRRLNHYKAKKEKEKVRKLYANKPEYSLDRIVKERQGGFCRYPTFGSAIRDLDDALCLCFMFATLPHTRVLKEGLINASRRLTAEFMHYIIEAHALRNTFISIKGIYYQAEICGERVTWIVPHERGLPHITDVDFTVMVTFAEFYVTMLGFVNFRLYQMIGLYYPPQIQTGQKLITNDIDDEEHMEKVYSLARPLAKRNGAENENEVDVEMFGDDDNILAEKMKEANMIKTLFKGLVFFLNRETPREALTMIIRCCGGVVGWDGSPADLKESSSSITHQVVDRPMSKFDVNRRYIQPQWVFDCLNARRKLPTEKYMPGAKLPPHFSPFAKHKCGDYVPLERIEELRNLGQDVSDLLPTESVKPVKSKSKNTKRIEPESKGMKATLDKLKAMSIFLAFAIEDAGNDDEEEVQAGVS
;
A
#
# COMPACT_ATOMS: atom_id res chain seq x y z
N MET A 1 -33.65 17.37 34.38
CA MET A 1 -32.26 17.21 34.86
C MET A 1 -31.28 17.64 33.78
N LYS A 2 -30.26 18.46 34.09
CA LYS A 2 -29.47 19.23 33.09
C LYS A 2 -28.55 18.42 32.15
N TYR A 3 -28.51 17.08 32.22
CA TYR A 3 -27.60 16.24 31.42
C TYR A 3 -28.20 14.90 30.96
N GLU A 4 -29.52 14.76 30.99
CA GLU A 4 -30.22 13.49 30.68
C GLU A 4 -30.85 13.44 29.29
N ALA A 5 -30.69 14.50 28.49
CA ALA A 5 -31.23 14.56 27.12
C ALA A 5 -30.21 15.17 26.14
N GLY A 6 -30.26 14.71 24.89
CA GLY A 6 -29.42 15.21 23.79
C GLY A 6 -28.03 14.59 23.72
N ALA A 7 -27.04 15.36 23.24
CA ALA A 7 -25.68 14.88 22.96
C ALA A 7 -25.00 14.18 24.16
N ALA A 8 -25.31 14.58 25.40
CA ALA A 8 -24.76 13.95 26.60
C ALA A 8 -25.19 12.48 26.80
N VAL A 9 -26.32 12.06 26.22
CA VAL A 9 -26.82 10.67 26.24
C VAL A 9 -26.14 9.84 25.15
N ASN A 10 -25.84 10.45 24.01
CA ASN A 10 -25.34 9.74 22.85
C ASN A 10 -23.87 9.32 22.99
N TYR A 11 -23.08 10.04 23.78
CA TYR A 11 -21.68 9.73 23.99
C TYR A 11 -21.42 9.06 25.34
N ILE A 12 -20.36 8.26 25.38
CA ILE A 12 -19.82 7.63 26.58
C ILE A 12 -18.30 7.80 26.59
N SER A 13 -17.72 8.14 27.74
CA SER A 13 -16.27 8.29 27.86
C SER A 13 -15.58 6.93 27.84
N ARG A 14 -14.31 6.87 27.40
CA ARG A 14 -13.52 5.62 27.39
C ARG A 14 -13.53 4.89 28.74
N GLN A 15 -13.36 5.60 29.85
CA GLN A 15 -13.37 5.00 31.18
C GLN A 15 -14.72 4.40 31.56
N ALA A 16 -15.82 5.08 31.21
CA ALA A 16 -17.17 4.58 31.44
C ALA A 16 -17.47 3.35 30.56
N ALA A 17 -17.01 3.34 29.30
CA ALA A 17 -17.13 2.19 28.40
C ALA A 17 -16.39 0.96 28.94
N LEU A 18 -15.16 1.15 29.45
CA LEU A 18 -14.37 0.08 30.08
C LEU A 18 -15.08 -0.52 31.30
N LYS A 19 -15.64 0.32 32.17
CA LYS A 19 -16.41 -0.12 33.34
C LYS A 19 -17.67 -0.90 32.93
N LYS A 20 -18.39 -0.43 31.89
CA LYS A 20 -19.60 -1.09 31.38
C LYS A 20 -19.30 -2.47 30.80
N LEU A 21 -18.22 -2.60 30.01
CA LEU A 21 -17.85 -3.88 29.36
C LEU A 21 -17.07 -4.82 30.28
N GLN A 22 -16.55 -4.34 31.41
CA GLN A 22 -15.70 -5.09 32.34
C GLN A 22 -14.46 -5.69 31.65
N LEU A 23 -13.83 -4.91 30.76
CA LEU A 23 -12.65 -5.32 29.98
C LEU A 23 -11.41 -4.54 30.40
N SER A 24 -10.24 -5.14 30.16
CA SER A 24 -8.95 -4.43 30.28
C SER A 24 -8.80 -3.43 29.12
N LEU A 25 -7.99 -2.39 29.30
CA LEU A 25 -7.70 -1.42 28.25
C LEU A 25 -7.14 -2.07 26.97
N LYS A 26 -6.29 -3.09 27.10
CA LYS A 26 -5.70 -3.82 25.96
C LYS A 26 -6.77 -4.57 25.17
N ASP A 27 -7.62 -5.33 25.87
CA ASP A 27 -8.70 -6.12 25.25
C ASP A 27 -9.76 -5.20 24.62
N PHE A 28 -10.06 -4.06 25.28
CA PHE A 28 -10.99 -3.07 24.74
C PHE A 28 -10.47 -2.45 23.45
N ARG A 29 -9.20 -2.03 23.41
CA ARG A 29 -8.57 -1.52 22.17
C ARG A 29 -8.64 -2.55 21.05
N ARG A 30 -8.26 -3.80 21.34
CA ARG A 30 -8.35 -4.91 20.37
C ARG A 30 -9.76 -5.10 19.83
N LEU A 31 -10.76 -5.12 20.72
CA LEU A 31 -12.15 -5.28 20.32
C LEU A 31 -12.64 -4.12 19.44
N CYS A 32 -12.27 -2.89 19.78
CA CYS A 32 -12.61 -1.71 18.97
C CYS A 32 -11.99 -1.80 17.57
N ILE A 33 -10.74 -2.26 17.46
CA ILE A 33 -10.04 -2.43 16.18
C ILE A 33 -10.70 -3.50 15.31
N LEU A 34 -11.03 -4.65 15.89
CA LEU A 34 -11.66 -5.75 15.16
C LEU A 34 -13.03 -5.35 14.59
N LYS A 35 -13.80 -4.53 15.33
CA LYS A 35 -15.12 -4.08 14.90
C LYS A 35 -15.12 -2.76 14.12
N GLY A 36 -14.00 -2.04 14.08
CA GLY A 36 -13.92 -0.74 13.42
C GLY A 36 -14.66 0.37 14.17
N ILE A 37 -14.61 0.37 15.50
CA ILE A 37 -15.21 1.45 16.32
C ILE A 37 -14.13 2.49 16.62
N TYR A 38 -14.38 3.70 16.15
CA TYR A 38 -13.45 4.82 16.28
C TYR A 38 -13.90 5.78 17.39
N PRO A 39 -12.95 6.47 18.03
CA PRO A 39 -13.30 7.57 18.91
C PRO A 39 -13.89 8.73 18.11
N HIS A 40 -14.89 9.41 18.68
CA HIS A 40 -15.55 10.56 18.07
C HIS A 40 -15.37 11.82 18.92
N GLU A 41 -15.19 12.96 18.27
CA GLU A 41 -15.22 14.25 18.94
C GLU A 41 -16.65 14.81 18.99
N PRO A 42 -17.23 15.05 20.17
CA PRO A 42 -18.55 15.64 20.27
C PRO A 42 -18.50 17.13 19.89
N ALA A 43 -19.47 17.58 19.10
CA ALA A 43 -19.58 18.98 18.68
C ALA A 43 -19.68 19.97 19.86
N HIS A 44 -20.28 19.56 20.98
CA HIS A 44 -20.40 20.38 22.19
C HIS A 44 -19.72 19.72 23.41
N LYS A 45 -18.38 19.84 23.49
CA LYS A 45 -17.54 19.25 24.54
C LYS A 45 -18.02 19.57 25.97
N LYS A 46 -18.42 20.82 26.23
CA LYS A 46 -18.91 21.28 27.56
C LYS A 46 -20.22 20.60 28.00
N LYS A 47 -21.14 20.34 27.07
CA LYS A 47 -22.43 19.68 27.37
C LYS A 47 -22.24 18.20 27.69
N VAL A 48 -21.35 17.53 26.95
CA VAL A 48 -21.07 16.10 27.11
C VAL A 48 -20.23 15.83 28.37
N ASN A 49 -19.28 16.72 28.68
CA ASN A 49 -18.41 16.58 29.83
C ASN A 49 -18.96 17.22 31.12
N LYS A 50 -20.29 17.38 31.22
CA LYS A 50 -20.98 17.95 32.39
C LYS A 50 -20.35 19.25 32.92
N GLY A 51 -19.90 20.13 32.02
CA GLY A 51 -19.29 21.42 32.35
C GLY A 51 -17.75 21.44 32.37
N SER A 52 -17.05 20.30 32.30
CA SER A 52 -15.58 20.27 32.25
C SER A 52 -15.03 20.46 30.82
N THR A 53 -13.88 21.13 30.70
CA THR A 53 -13.15 21.37 29.43
C THR A 53 -12.05 20.34 29.17
N GLU A 54 -11.92 19.29 30.01
CA GLU A 54 -10.91 18.25 29.80
C GLU A 54 -11.08 17.52 28.46
N ASN A 55 -9.97 17.33 27.75
CA ASN A 55 -9.92 16.51 26.54
C ASN A 55 -10.04 15.04 26.91
N ARG A 56 -11.22 14.47 26.66
CA ARG A 56 -11.53 13.06 26.86
C ARG A 56 -11.88 12.41 25.53
N VAL A 57 -11.55 11.12 25.43
CA VAL A 57 -11.93 10.29 24.29
C VAL A 57 -13.35 9.78 24.48
N TRP A 58 -14.21 10.05 23.49
CA TRP A 58 -15.62 9.68 23.51
C TRP A 58 -15.92 8.63 22.45
N TYR A 59 -16.87 7.76 22.76
CA TYR A 59 -17.45 6.77 21.86
C TYR A 59 -18.97 6.95 21.83
N TYR A 60 -19.64 6.48 20.78
CA TYR A 60 -21.09 6.42 20.80
C TYR A 60 -21.60 5.33 21.74
N ARG A 61 -22.65 5.64 22.48
CA ARG A 61 -23.30 4.70 23.40
C ARG A 61 -23.91 3.52 22.66
N LYS A 62 -24.41 3.74 21.43
CA LYS A 62 -24.97 2.69 20.56
C LYS A 62 -23.91 1.63 20.26
N ASP A 63 -22.72 2.06 19.82
CA ASP A 63 -21.61 1.18 19.47
C ASP A 63 -21.11 0.37 20.68
N ILE A 64 -20.99 1.00 21.85
CA ILE A 64 -20.59 0.30 23.08
C ILE A 64 -21.68 -0.69 23.55
N ASN A 65 -22.96 -0.38 23.32
CA ASN A 65 -24.03 -1.31 23.64
C ASN A 65 -23.99 -2.54 22.73
N PHE A 66 -23.71 -2.32 21.45
CA PHE A 66 -23.51 -3.40 20.48
C PHE A 66 -22.32 -4.30 20.86
N LEU A 67 -21.18 -3.69 21.22
CA LEU A 67 -20.01 -4.44 21.72
C LEU A 67 -20.35 -5.38 22.89
N SER A 68 -21.29 -5.02 23.75
CA SER A 68 -21.65 -5.84 24.90
C SER A 68 -22.24 -7.21 24.55
N HIS A 69 -22.80 -7.35 23.34
CA HIS A 69 -23.42 -8.60 22.88
C HIS A 69 -22.46 -9.46 22.03
N GLU A 70 -21.21 -9.02 21.84
CA GLU A 70 -20.25 -9.71 20.99
C GLU A 70 -19.70 -11.01 21.62
N PRO A 71 -19.72 -12.14 20.89
CA PRO A 71 -19.27 -13.43 21.41
C PRO A 71 -17.75 -13.49 21.68
N ILE A 72 -16.97 -12.61 21.07
CA ILE A 72 -15.50 -12.51 21.27
C ILE A 72 -15.18 -12.16 22.72
N ILE A 73 -16.04 -11.39 23.39
CA ILE A 73 -15.87 -11.05 24.81
C ILE A 73 -15.84 -12.32 25.65
N SER A 74 -16.70 -13.29 25.37
CA SER A 74 -16.70 -14.59 26.05
C SER A 74 -15.38 -15.32 25.85
N LYS A 75 -14.82 -15.30 24.63
CA LYS A 75 -13.49 -15.87 24.34
C LYS A 75 -12.35 -15.18 25.07
N PHE A 76 -12.38 -13.86 25.23
CA PHE A 76 -11.39 -13.16 26.06
C PHE A 76 -11.50 -13.55 27.54
N ARG A 77 -12.72 -13.79 28.04
CA ARG A 77 -12.93 -14.28 29.41
C ARG A 77 -12.42 -15.71 29.59
N GLU A 78 -12.69 -16.59 28.63
CA GLU A 78 -12.14 -17.96 28.59
C GLU A 78 -10.60 -17.94 28.59
N TYR A 79 -9.99 -17.07 27.78
CA TYR A 79 -8.54 -16.91 27.73
C TYR A 79 -7.95 -16.42 29.07
N LYS A 80 -8.63 -15.50 29.77
CA LYS A 80 -8.22 -15.08 31.13
C LYS A 80 -8.35 -16.19 32.15
N ILE A 81 -9.38 -17.04 32.06
CA ILE A 81 -9.53 -18.23 32.91
C ILE A 81 -8.38 -19.20 32.62
N PHE A 82 -8.05 -19.41 31.35
CA PHE A 82 -6.91 -20.22 30.92
C PHE A 82 -5.60 -19.70 31.51
N LEU A 83 -5.30 -18.39 31.42
CA LEU A 83 -4.10 -17.80 32.01
C LEU A 83 -4.03 -17.98 33.53
N ARG A 84 -5.15 -17.81 34.24
CA ARG A 84 -5.21 -18.05 35.70
C ARG A 84 -4.93 -19.51 36.04
N ARG A 85 -5.53 -20.45 35.32
CA ARG A 85 -5.28 -21.89 35.49
C ARG A 85 -3.83 -22.24 35.18
N LEU A 86 -3.27 -21.69 34.12
CA LEU A 86 -1.87 -21.87 33.72
C LEU A 86 -0.91 -21.39 34.81
N ASN A 87 -1.13 -20.21 35.38
CA ASN A 87 -0.32 -19.70 36.48
C ASN A 87 -0.47 -20.56 37.74
N HIS A 88 -1.68 -21.03 38.05
CA HIS A 88 -1.91 -21.92 39.18
C HIS A 88 -1.14 -23.25 39.05
N TYR A 89 -1.22 -23.92 37.90
CA TYR A 89 -0.51 -25.19 37.67
C TYR A 89 1.01 -25.00 37.55
N LYS A 90 1.47 -23.87 36.98
CA LYS A 90 2.90 -23.51 36.96
C LYS A 90 3.44 -23.30 38.37
N ALA A 91 2.71 -22.60 39.23
CA ALA A 91 3.09 -22.40 40.63
C ALA A 91 3.18 -23.74 41.39
N LYS A 92 2.27 -24.68 41.10
CA LYS A 92 2.28 -26.05 41.64
C LYS A 92 3.31 -26.99 40.98
N LYS A 93 4.06 -26.54 39.97
CA LYS A 93 5.04 -27.32 39.20
C LYS A 93 4.49 -28.61 38.55
N GLU A 94 3.18 -28.68 38.29
CA GLU A 94 2.52 -29.83 37.66
C GLU A 94 2.65 -29.77 36.13
N LYS A 95 3.77 -30.30 35.59
CA LYS A 95 4.14 -30.19 34.16
C LYS A 95 3.13 -30.84 33.20
N GLU A 96 2.54 -31.98 33.57
CA GLU A 96 1.61 -32.70 32.69
C GLU A 96 0.31 -31.94 32.45
N LYS A 97 -0.27 -31.38 33.52
CA LYS A 97 -1.51 -30.59 33.41
C LYS A 97 -1.26 -29.30 32.64
N VAL A 98 -0.09 -28.68 32.80
CA VAL A 98 0.32 -27.54 31.98
C VAL A 98 0.38 -27.91 30.49
N ARG A 99 0.95 -29.07 30.14
CA ARG A 99 0.98 -29.56 28.74
C ARG A 99 -0.43 -29.78 28.17
N LYS A 100 -1.32 -30.43 28.92
CA LYS A 100 -2.73 -30.63 28.55
C LYS A 100 -3.46 -29.30 28.37
N LEU A 101 -3.18 -28.33 29.23
CA LEU A 101 -3.77 -27.00 29.13
C LEU A 101 -3.31 -26.28 27.87
N TYR A 102 -2.01 -26.33 27.52
CA TYR A 102 -1.49 -25.75 26.28
C TYR A 102 -2.12 -26.36 25.02
N ALA A 103 -2.43 -27.66 25.02
CA ALA A 103 -3.16 -28.31 23.92
C ALA A 103 -4.59 -27.75 23.77
N ASN A 104 -5.25 -27.45 24.89
CA ASN A 104 -6.62 -26.88 24.92
C ASN A 104 -6.63 -25.34 24.95
N LYS A 105 -5.63 -24.70 24.34
CA LYS A 105 -5.54 -23.24 24.30
C LYS A 105 -6.76 -22.67 23.56
N PRO A 106 -7.57 -21.79 24.18
CA PRO A 106 -8.70 -21.19 23.51
C PRO A 106 -8.20 -20.17 22.48
N GLU A 107 -8.48 -20.43 21.22
CA GLU A 107 -8.25 -19.51 20.11
C GLU A 107 -9.58 -18.95 19.64
N TYR A 108 -9.60 -17.66 19.29
CA TYR A 108 -10.76 -17.03 18.69
C TYR A 108 -10.52 -16.95 17.18
N SER A 109 -11.51 -17.34 16.39
CA SER A 109 -11.50 -17.13 14.94
C SER A 109 -12.10 -15.76 14.61
N LEU A 110 -11.49 -15.06 13.66
CA LEU A 110 -12.00 -13.77 13.17
C LEU A 110 -12.97 -13.94 12.00
N ASP A 111 -13.14 -15.16 11.51
CA ASP A 111 -13.98 -15.51 10.36
C ASP A 111 -15.40 -14.97 10.49
N ARG A 112 -15.96 -15.07 11.70
CA ARG A 112 -17.28 -14.55 12.01
C ARG A 112 -17.30 -13.02 11.91
N ILE A 113 -16.25 -12.31 12.31
CA ILE A 113 -16.22 -10.83 12.19
C ILE A 113 -16.14 -10.40 10.72
N VAL A 114 -15.39 -11.14 9.90
CA VAL A 114 -15.24 -10.84 8.48
C VAL A 114 -16.49 -11.22 7.68
N LYS A 115 -17.15 -12.34 8.03
CA LYS A 115 -18.33 -12.87 7.30
C LYS A 115 -19.70 -12.47 7.87
N GLU A 116 -19.83 -12.16 9.16
CA GLU A 116 -21.14 -12.19 9.82
C GLU A 116 -22.05 -11.05 9.36
N ARG A 117 -23.15 -11.50 8.73
CA ARG A 117 -24.28 -10.73 8.19
C ARG A 117 -25.54 -10.78 9.07
N GLN A 118 -25.44 -11.22 10.33
CA GLN A 118 -26.59 -11.20 11.24
C GLN A 118 -26.36 -10.25 12.40
N GLY A 119 -27.15 -9.16 12.45
CA GLY A 119 -27.35 -8.38 13.67
C GLY A 119 -26.81 -6.95 13.71
N GLY A 120 -26.42 -6.34 12.59
CA GLY A 120 -26.41 -4.86 12.47
C GLY A 120 -25.07 -4.14 12.37
N PHE A 121 -23.92 -4.82 12.24
CA PHE A 121 -22.67 -4.17 11.82
C PHE A 121 -21.73 -5.17 11.12
N CYS A 122 -21.89 -5.32 9.80
CA CYS A 122 -20.85 -5.92 8.95
C CYS A 122 -19.85 -4.82 8.63
N ARG A 123 -18.55 -5.05 8.87
CA ARG A 123 -17.54 -4.12 8.36
C ARG A 123 -17.57 -4.07 6.82
N TYR A 124 -17.90 -5.19 6.17
CA TYR A 124 -18.06 -5.29 4.71
C TYR A 124 -19.39 -5.97 4.34
N PRO A 125 -20.48 -5.22 4.10
CA PRO A 125 -21.77 -5.79 3.73
C PRO A 125 -21.81 -6.35 2.30
N THR A 126 -20.90 -5.89 1.44
CA THR A 126 -20.74 -6.31 0.05
C THR A 126 -19.27 -6.60 -0.24
N PHE A 127 -19.02 -7.41 -1.26
CA PHE A 127 -17.67 -7.69 -1.72
C PHE A 127 -16.95 -6.43 -2.23
N GLY A 128 -17.66 -5.54 -2.94
CA GLY A 128 -17.11 -4.25 -3.34
C GLY A 128 -16.65 -3.40 -2.14
N SER A 129 -17.41 -3.38 -1.05
CA SER A 129 -16.97 -2.69 0.17
C SER A 129 -15.66 -3.26 0.75
N ALA A 130 -15.41 -4.56 0.60
CA ALA A 130 -14.15 -5.18 1.02
C ALA A 130 -12.98 -4.84 0.08
N ILE A 131 -13.25 -4.65 -1.23
CA ILE A 131 -12.24 -4.24 -2.21
C ILE A 131 -11.81 -2.78 -1.96
N ARG A 132 -12.73 -1.89 -1.59
CA ARG A 132 -12.38 -0.48 -1.28
C ARG A 132 -11.42 -0.33 -0.11
N ASP A 133 -11.58 -1.14 0.93
CA ASP A 133 -10.70 -1.13 2.11
C ASP A 133 -9.47 -2.05 1.93
N LEU A 134 -9.30 -2.65 0.74
CA LEU A 134 -8.18 -3.54 0.44
C LEU A 134 -6.85 -2.78 0.41
N ASP A 135 -6.85 -1.50 0.05
CA ASP A 135 -5.66 -0.63 -0.02
C ASP A 135 -4.88 -0.64 1.30
N ASP A 136 -5.56 -0.35 2.41
CA ASP A 136 -4.99 -0.33 3.76
C ASP A 136 -4.51 -1.71 4.20
N ALA A 137 -5.27 -2.75 3.88
CA ALA A 137 -4.94 -4.13 4.22
C ALA A 137 -3.66 -4.58 3.53
N LEU A 138 -3.53 -4.30 2.23
CA LEU A 138 -2.35 -4.63 1.43
C LEU A 138 -1.12 -3.88 1.92
N CYS A 139 -1.22 -2.55 2.12
CA CYS A 139 -0.09 -1.76 2.61
C CYS A 139 0.45 -2.28 3.94
N LEU A 140 -0.44 -2.67 4.87
CA LEU A 140 -0.02 -3.23 6.14
C LEU A 140 0.63 -4.60 5.95
N CYS A 141 0.02 -5.51 5.18
CA CYS A 141 0.57 -6.84 4.97
C CYS A 141 1.93 -6.84 4.27
N PHE A 142 2.13 -5.97 3.26
CA PHE A 142 3.43 -5.77 2.62
C PHE A 142 4.49 -5.23 3.59
N MET A 143 4.12 -4.29 4.45
CA MET A 143 5.03 -3.81 5.50
C MET A 143 5.38 -4.92 6.51
N PHE A 144 4.41 -5.74 6.92
CA PHE A 144 4.68 -6.86 7.84
C PHE A 144 5.52 -7.97 7.20
N ALA A 145 5.47 -8.14 5.88
CA ALA A 145 6.29 -9.11 5.15
C ALA A 145 7.79 -8.76 5.19
N THR A 146 8.13 -7.46 5.16
CA THR A 146 9.52 -6.97 5.21
C THR A 146 10.09 -6.83 6.63
N LEU A 147 9.24 -6.85 7.65
CA LEU A 147 9.68 -6.69 9.04
C LEU A 147 10.42 -7.94 9.55
N PRO A 148 11.51 -7.77 10.31
CA PRO A 148 12.18 -8.89 10.95
C PRO A 148 11.35 -9.46 12.11
N HIS A 149 11.63 -10.71 12.46
CA HIS A 149 11.01 -11.38 13.60
C HIS A 149 11.39 -10.68 14.91
N THR A 150 10.39 -10.35 15.73
CA THR A 150 10.60 -9.76 17.06
C THR A 150 9.76 -10.48 18.11
N ARG A 151 9.94 -10.18 19.39
CA ARG A 151 9.15 -10.82 20.47
C ARG A 151 7.65 -10.49 20.41
N VAL A 152 7.28 -9.36 19.82
CA VAL A 152 5.88 -8.92 19.69
C VAL A 152 5.26 -9.47 18.40
N LEU A 153 6.04 -9.55 17.33
CA LEU A 153 5.61 -10.12 16.05
C LEU A 153 5.78 -11.63 16.03
N LYS A 154 4.67 -12.36 16.06
CA LYS A 154 4.69 -13.82 15.91
C LYS A 154 5.14 -14.18 14.49
N GLU A 155 6.02 -15.16 14.38
CA GLU A 155 6.49 -15.71 13.11
C GLU A 155 5.33 -16.17 12.21
N GLY A 156 4.32 -16.83 12.77
CA GLY A 156 3.15 -17.26 12.00
C GLY A 156 2.38 -16.12 11.32
N LEU A 157 2.38 -14.90 11.88
CA LEU A 157 1.73 -13.74 11.26
C LEU A 157 2.56 -13.18 10.11
N ILE A 158 3.88 -13.15 10.24
CA ILE A 158 4.80 -12.69 9.19
C ILE A 158 4.74 -13.67 8.01
N ASN A 159 4.83 -14.97 8.27
CA ASN A 159 4.78 -16.00 7.22
C ASN A 159 3.41 -16.02 6.52
N ALA A 160 2.31 -15.86 7.27
CA ALA A 160 0.98 -15.71 6.67
C ALA A 160 0.87 -14.42 5.82
N SER A 161 1.46 -13.31 6.26
CA SER A 161 1.45 -12.06 5.50
C SER A 161 2.23 -12.22 4.20
N ARG A 162 3.44 -12.82 4.24
CA ARG A 162 4.24 -13.14 3.04
C ARG A 162 3.45 -14.02 2.07
N ARG A 163 2.82 -15.09 2.57
CA ARG A 163 2.00 -16.01 1.76
C ARG A 163 0.87 -15.27 1.05
N LEU A 164 0.06 -14.54 1.81
CA LEU A 164 -1.11 -13.84 1.27
C LEU A 164 -0.74 -12.71 0.30
N THR A 165 0.37 -12.00 0.52
CA THR A 165 0.85 -10.98 -0.41
C THR A 165 1.32 -11.59 -1.72
N ALA A 166 1.98 -12.75 -1.68
CA ALA A 166 2.41 -13.45 -2.89
C ALA A 166 1.22 -14.05 -3.65
N GLU A 167 0.26 -14.65 -2.95
CA GLU A 167 -1.03 -15.08 -3.52
C GLU A 167 -1.74 -13.93 -4.25
N PHE A 168 -1.74 -12.74 -3.65
CA PHE A 168 -2.35 -11.56 -4.25
C PHE A 168 -1.58 -11.05 -5.48
N MET A 169 -0.25 -11.06 -5.43
CA MET A 169 0.60 -10.73 -6.59
C MET A 169 0.35 -11.69 -7.76
N HIS A 170 0.25 -12.99 -7.49
CA HIS A 170 -0.12 -14.00 -8.49
C HIS A 170 -1.49 -13.75 -9.11
N TYR A 171 -2.47 -13.41 -8.27
CA TYR A 171 -3.80 -13.05 -8.76
C TYR A 171 -3.72 -11.89 -9.76
N ILE A 172 -2.96 -10.83 -9.47
CA ILE A 172 -2.81 -9.69 -10.37
C ILE A 172 -2.12 -10.07 -11.68
N ILE A 173 -1.12 -10.95 -11.61
CA ILE A 173 -0.42 -11.46 -12.79
C ILE A 173 -1.40 -12.20 -13.71
N GLU A 174 -2.16 -13.15 -13.18
CA GLU A 174 -3.10 -13.96 -13.97
C GLU A 174 -4.36 -13.18 -14.41
N ALA A 175 -4.81 -12.21 -13.60
CA ALA A 175 -5.92 -11.32 -13.95
C ALA A 175 -5.53 -10.26 -14.99
N HIS A 176 -4.22 -10.02 -15.18
CA HIS A 176 -3.69 -8.91 -15.97
C HIS A 176 -4.34 -7.56 -15.59
N ALA A 177 -4.47 -7.33 -14.28
CA ALA A 177 -5.26 -6.22 -13.72
C ALA A 177 -4.45 -4.95 -13.43
N LEU A 178 -3.12 -4.99 -13.62
CA LEU A 178 -2.25 -3.86 -13.33
C LEU A 178 -2.48 -2.73 -14.36
N ARG A 179 -2.50 -1.48 -13.89
CA ARG A 179 -2.73 -0.29 -14.72
C ARG A 179 -1.56 0.66 -14.70
N ASN A 180 -1.18 1.13 -13.50
CA ASN A 180 -0.15 2.14 -13.33
C ASN A 180 0.83 1.72 -12.23
N THR A 181 2.08 2.14 -12.37
CA THR A 181 3.12 1.92 -11.36
C THR A 181 3.94 3.18 -11.15
N PHE A 182 4.46 3.38 -9.93
CA PHE A 182 5.32 4.51 -9.64
C PHE A 182 6.37 4.17 -8.60
N ILE A 183 7.63 4.48 -8.92
CA ILE A 183 8.74 4.29 -8.00
C ILE A 183 8.94 5.57 -7.20
N SER A 184 8.90 5.46 -5.88
CA SER A 184 9.19 6.56 -4.96
C SER A 184 10.32 6.18 -4.00
N ILE A 185 10.80 7.16 -3.24
CA ILE A 185 11.77 6.95 -2.16
C ILE A 185 11.19 6.04 -1.07
N LYS A 186 9.87 6.12 -0.82
CA LYS A 186 9.19 5.31 0.21
C LYS A 186 9.02 3.84 -0.18
N GLY A 187 8.90 3.56 -1.48
CA GLY A 187 8.49 2.26 -1.99
C GLY A 187 7.93 2.37 -3.41
N ILE A 188 7.39 1.26 -3.90
CA ILE A 188 6.78 1.15 -5.23
C ILE A 188 5.26 1.17 -5.06
N TYR A 189 4.61 2.11 -5.73
CA TYR A 189 3.16 2.24 -5.77
C TYR A 189 2.63 1.42 -6.95
N TYR A 190 1.65 0.58 -6.69
CA TYR A 190 0.94 -0.17 -7.72
C TYR A 190 -0.52 0.26 -7.73
N GLN A 191 -1.09 0.38 -8.91
CA GLN A 191 -2.52 0.56 -9.09
C GLN A 191 -3.07 -0.54 -9.99
N ALA A 192 -4.04 -1.28 -9.48
CA ALA A 192 -4.76 -2.31 -10.23
C ALA A 192 -6.26 -2.05 -10.22
N GLU A 193 -6.94 -2.56 -11.23
CA GLU A 193 -8.39 -2.47 -11.37
C GLU A 193 -9.01 -3.85 -11.14
N ILE A 194 -9.67 -4.03 -10.00
CA ILE A 194 -10.27 -5.29 -9.56
C ILE A 194 -11.78 -5.11 -9.51
N CYS A 195 -12.53 -5.91 -10.27
CA CYS A 195 -14.00 -5.84 -10.32
C CYS A 195 -14.57 -4.42 -10.60
N GLY A 196 -13.85 -3.60 -11.37
CA GLY A 196 -14.24 -2.22 -11.69
C GLY A 196 -13.85 -1.17 -10.64
N GLU A 197 -13.24 -1.57 -9.52
CA GLU A 197 -12.71 -0.64 -8.51
C GLU A 197 -11.18 -0.53 -8.63
N ARG A 198 -10.65 0.68 -8.48
CA ARG A 198 -9.21 0.94 -8.53
C ARG A 198 -8.63 0.83 -7.13
N VAL A 199 -7.71 -0.11 -6.96
CA VAL A 199 -6.99 -0.40 -5.71
C VAL A 199 -5.57 0.10 -5.88
N THR A 200 -5.08 0.90 -4.93
CA THR A 200 -3.73 1.47 -4.95
C THR A 200 -3.01 1.17 -3.64
N TRP A 201 -1.89 0.45 -3.71
CA TRP A 201 -1.11 0.08 -2.54
C TRP A 201 0.38 0.33 -2.76
N ILE A 202 1.13 0.33 -1.66
CA ILE A 202 2.56 0.59 -1.63
C ILE A 202 3.28 -0.66 -1.16
N VAL A 203 4.30 -1.07 -1.90
CA VAL A 203 5.26 -2.08 -1.47
C VAL A 203 6.53 -1.35 -1.02
N PRO A 204 6.96 -1.48 0.24
CA PRO A 204 8.19 -0.86 0.71
C PRO A 204 9.40 -1.50 0.01
N HIS A 205 10.47 -0.72 -0.18
CA HIS A 205 11.73 -1.28 -0.66
C HIS A 205 12.30 -2.25 0.38
N GLU A 206 12.92 -3.34 -0.07
CA GLU A 206 13.58 -4.37 0.75
C GLU A 206 14.87 -3.85 1.42
N ARG A 207 14.76 -2.77 2.19
CA ARG A 207 15.87 -2.22 2.99
C ARG A 207 15.72 -2.69 4.42
N GLY A 208 16.84 -3.03 5.05
CA GLY A 208 16.87 -3.30 6.49
C GLY A 208 16.36 -2.08 7.25
N LEU A 209 15.23 -2.24 7.95
CA LEU A 209 14.65 -1.18 8.76
C LEU A 209 15.42 -1.07 10.08
N PRO A 210 15.78 0.15 10.52
CA PRO A 210 16.27 0.35 11.88
C PRO A 210 15.17 0.01 12.89
N HIS A 211 15.56 -0.43 14.09
CA HIS A 211 14.61 -0.75 15.16
C HIS A 211 13.98 0.55 15.71
N ILE A 212 12.73 0.83 15.32
CA ILE A 212 11.99 1.99 15.80
C ILE A 212 11.21 1.61 17.08
N THR A 213 11.43 2.35 18.17
CA THR A 213 10.76 2.14 19.47
C THR A 213 9.48 2.94 19.67
N ASP A 214 9.25 3.96 18.84
CA ASP A 214 8.17 4.93 19.05
C ASP A 214 6.78 4.41 18.64
N VAL A 215 6.73 3.26 17.97
CA VAL A 215 5.50 2.70 17.40
C VAL A 215 4.98 1.56 18.27
N ASP A 216 3.70 1.63 18.65
CA ASP A 216 3.03 0.54 19.40
C ASP A 216 2.64 -0.61 18.46
N PHE A 217 3.56 -1.56 18.30
CA PHE A 217 3.32 -2.79 17.53
C PHE A 217 2.16 -3.63 18.06
N THR A 218 1.74 -3.48 19.33
CA THR A 218 0.61 -4.24 19.88
C THR A 218 -0.68 -3.92 19.14
N VAL A 219 -0.90 -2.64 18.84
CA VAL A 219 -2.06 -2.17 18.09
C VAL A 219 -1.95 -2.66 16.64
N MET A 220 -0.77 -2.50 16.02
CA MET A 220 -0.55 -2.91 14.64
C MET A 220 -0.75 -4.41 14.43
N VAL A 221 -0.31 -5.27 15.36
CA VAL A 221 -0.52 -6.71 15.30
C VAL A 221 -2.01 -7.06 15.28
N THR A 222 -2.85 -6.34 16.03
CA THR A 222 -4.30 -6.59 16.00
C THR A 222 -4.95 -6.19 14.67
N PHE A 223 -4.44 -5.14 14.01
CA PHE A 223 -4.85 -4.79 12.65
C PHE A 223 -4.36 -5.83 11.64
N ALA A 224 -3.10 -6.26 11.73
CA ALA A 224 -2.53 -7.26 10.85
C ALA A 224 -3.24 -8.61 10.98
N GLU A 225 -3.56 -9.07 12.20
CA GLU A 225 -4.37 -10.27 12.43
C GLU A 225 -5.73 -10.18 11.71
N PHE A 226 -6.39 -9.02 11.77
CA PHE A 226 -7.65 -8.79 11.06
C PHE A 226 -7.47 -8.79 9.53
N TYR A 227 -6.50 -8.03 9.00
CA TYR A 227 -6.28 -7.92 7.56
C TYR A 227 -5.79 -9.21 6.92
N VAL A 228 -4.99 -10.03 7.62
CA VAL A 228 -4.61 -11.38 7.16
C VAL A 228 -5.86 -12.25 6.96
N THR A 229 -6.80 -12.24 7.90
CA THR A 229 -8.05 -13.01 7.73
C THR A 229 -8.94 -12.45 6.63
N MET A 230 -9.01 -11.13 6.48
CA MET A 230 -9.75 -10.46 5.40
C MET A 230 -9.17 -10.81 4.03
N LEU A 231 -7.85 -10.66 3.85
CA LEU A 231 -7.14 -10.99 2.61
C LEU A 231 -7.30 -12.46 2.24
N GLY A 232 -7.28 -13.38 3.21
CA GLY A 232 -7.54 -14.79 2.94
C GLY A 232 -8.93 -15.04 2.31
N PHE A 233 -9.98 -14.35 2.78
CA PHE A 233 -11.31 -14.46 2.18
C PHE A 233 -11.43 -13.75 0.83
N VAL A 234 -10.78 -12.60 0.68
CA VAL A 234 -10.75 -11.86 -0.59
C VAL A 234 -10.02 -12.67 -1.64
N ASN A 235 -8.81 -13.16 -1.36
CA ASN A 235 -8.04 -14.03 -2.25
C ASN A 235 -8.85 -15.28 -2.62
N PHE A 236 -9.44 -15.98 -1.66
CA PHE A 236 -10.29 -17.15 -1.95
C PHE A 236 -11.38 -16.84 -2.99
N ARG A 237 -12.10 -15.73 -2.81
CA ARG A 237 -13.16 -15.32 -3.74
C ARG A 237 -12.61 -14.86 -5.09
N LEU A 238 -11.52 -14.10 -5.10
CA LEU A 238 -10.85 -13.63 -6.32
C LEU A 238 -10.33 -14.79 -7.17
N TYR A 239 -9.72 -15.80 -6.54
CA TYR A 239 -9.26 -17.02 -7.21
C TYR A 239 -10.43 -17.83 -7.77
N GLN A 240 -11.53 -17.96 -7.02
CA GLN A 240 -12.75 -18.59 -7.52
C GLN A 240 -13.35 -17.87 -8.72
N MET A 241 -13.27 -16.53 -8.77
CA MET A 241 -13.75 -15.74 -9.91
C MET A 241 -12.91 -15.95 -11.18
N ILE A 242 -11.61 -16.22 -11.07
CA ILE A 242 -10.73 -16.50 -12.22
C ILE A 242 -10.72 -17.99 -12.57
N GLY A 243 -11.29 -18.86 -11.73
CA GLY A 243 -11.26 -20.32 -11.93
C GLY A 243 -9.93 -20.96 -11.55
N LEU A 244 -9.15 -20.34 -10.65
CA LEU A 244 -7.94 -20.90 -10.06
C LEU A 244 -8.26 -21.71 -8.80
N TYR A 245 -7.44 -22.71 -8.50
CA TYR A 245 -7.52 -23.43 -7.22
C TYR A 245 -7.00 -22.56 -6.07
N TYR A 246 -7.62 -22.69 -4.89
CA TYR A 246 -7.19 -22.04 -3.65
C TYR A 246 -7.05 -23.09 -2.54
N PRO A 247 -5.90 -23.19 -1.82
CA PRO A 247 -4.64 -22.43 -2.00
C PRO A 247 -4.00 -22.60 -3.40
N PRO A 248 -3.19 -21.64 -3.88
CA PRO A 248 -2.63 -21.69 -5.22
C PRO A 248 -1.76 -22.93 -5.41
N GLN A 249 -1.96 -23.63 -6.52
CA GLN A 249 -1.10 -24.72 -6.95
C GLN A 249 -0.32 -24.27 -8.19
N ILE A 250 1.01 -24.42 -8.17
CA ILE A 250 1.86 -24.08 -9.32
C ILE A 250 1.61 -25.10 -10.45
N GLN A 251 1.51 -24.65 -11.71
CA GLN A 251 1.60 -25.57 -12.84
C GLN A 251 3.01 -26.16 -12.92
N THR A 252 3.16 -27.42 -12.52
CA THR A 252 4.35 -28.23 -12.81
C THR A 252 3.91 -29.49 -13.55
N GLY A 253 3.51 -29.33 -14.81
CA GLY A 253 3.09 -30.45 -15.66
C GLY A 253 1.90 -31.28 -15.10
N GLN A 254 1.75 -32.50 -15.61
CA GLN A 254 0.60 -33.42 -15.41
C GLN A 254 0.44 -34.03 -14.00
N LYS A 255 1.10 -33.54 -12.95
CA LYS A 255 0.93 -34.08 -11.59
C LYS A 255 0.48 -32.99 -10.63
N LEU A 256 -0.75 -33.15 -10.14
CA LEU A 256 -1.21 -32.57 -8.88
C LEU A 256 -0.32 -33.17 -7.78
N ILE A 257 0.71 -32.45 -7.36
CA ILE A 257 1.53 -32.90 -6.23
C ILE A 257 0.69 -32.69 -4.98
N THR A 258 0.13 -33.78 -4.48
CA THR A 258 -0.38 -33.91 -3.13
C THR A 258 0.78 -33.82 -2.14
N ASN A 259 0.74 -32.80 -1.27
CA ASN A 259 1.13 -32.76 0.15
C ASN A 259 2.50 -33.26 0.67
N ASP A 260 3.47 -33.75 -0.12
CA ASP A 260 4.66 -34.40 0.46
C ASP A 260 6.05 -33.91 -0.03
N ILE A 261 6.16 -32.73 -0.66
CA ILE A 261 7.47 -32.14 -1.00
C ILE A 261 7.63 -30.83 -0.26
N ASP A 262 8.48 -30.84 0.77
CA ASP A 262 8.94 -29.72 1.61
C ASP A 262 8.18 -28.41 1.39
N ASP A 263 7.18 -28.19 2.25
CA ASP A 263 6.27 -27.03 2.22
C ASP A 263 7.02 -25.69 2.05
N GLU A 264 8.28 -25.62 2.48
CA GLU A 264 9.15 -24.44 2.38
C GLU A 264 9.67 -24.20 0.96
N GLU A 265 10.17 -25.22 0.25
CA GLU A 265 10.68 -25.07 -1.12
C GLU A 265 9.54 -24.87 -2.15
N HIS A 266 8.40 -25.52 -1.92
CA HIS A 266 7.20 -25.28 -2.74
C HIS A 266 6.68 -23.85 -2.56
N MET A 267 6.67 -23.36 -1.31
CA MET A 267 6.30 -21.99 -1.00
C MET A 267 7.29 -20.99 -1.60
N GLU A 268 8.61 -21.25 -1.56
CA GLU A 268 9.63 -20.42 -2.24
C GLU A 268 9.43 -20.35 -3.75
N LYS A 269 9.01 -21.45 -4.38
CA LYS A 269 8.64 -21.46 -5.81
C LYS A 269 7.35 -20.70 -6.08
N VAL A 270 6.38 -20.69 -5.15
CA VAL A 270 5.20 -19.82 -5.23
C VAL A 270 5.64 -18.35 -5.05
N TYR A 271 6.49 -18.05 -4.08
CA TYR A 271 7.03 -16.70 -3.85
C TYR A 271 7.84 -16.17 -5.03
N SER A 272 8.42 -17.05 -5.83
CA SER A 272 9.21 -16.67 -6.98
C SER A 272 8.39 -16.00 -8.11
N LEU A 273 7.04 -16.08 -8.12
CA LEU A 273 6.17 -15.47 -9.16
C LEU A 273 6.46 -15.86 -10.64
N ALA A 274 7.47 -16.70 -10.88
CA ALA A 274 8.01 -16.98 -12.21
C ALA A 274 7.14 -17.92 -13.04
N ARG A 275 6.40 -18.84 -12.40
CA ARG A 275 5.56 -19.82 -13.09
C ARG A 275 4.07 -19.42 -13.05
N PRO A 276 3.31 -19.69 -14.13
CA PRO A 276 1.85 -19.56 -14.10
C PRO A 276 1.22 -20.56 -13.13
N LEU A 277 0.06 -20.21 -12.59
CA LEU A 277 -0.70 -21.06 -11.67
C LEU A 277 -1.64 -22.02 -12.41
N ALA A 278 -2.04 -23.11 -11.74
CA ALA A 278 -2.97 -24.10 -12.26
C ALA A 278 -4.40 -23.56 -12.36
N LYS A 279 -4.89 -23.45 -13.59
CA LYS A 279 -6.29 -23.14 -13.93
C LYS A 279 -7.14 -24.40 -13.94
N ARG A 280 -8.39 -24.28 -13.52
CA ARG A 280 -9.38 -25.36 -13.66
C ARG A 280 -9.78 -25.49 -15.14
N ASN A 281 -9.83 -26.72 -15.65
CA ASN A 281 -10.24 -27.01 -17.03
C ASN A 281 -11.62 -26.37 -17.30
N GLY A 282 -11.67 -25.42 -18.24
CA GLY A 282 -12.86 -24.66 -18.62
C GLY A 282 -12.78 -23.13 -18.45
N ALA A 283 -11.80 -22.61 -17.70
CA ALA A 283 -11.61 -21.16 -17.52
C ALA A 283 -10.91 -20.46 -18.71
N GLU A 284 -10.61 -21.19 -19.78
CA GLU A 284 -9.93 -20.66 -20.97
C GLU A 284 -10.87 -19.84 -21.89
N ASN A 285 -12.19 -20.04 -21.78
CA ASN A 285 -13.14 -19.57 -22.81
C ASN A 285 -14.05 -18.39 -22.41
N GLU A 286 -13.95 -17.83 -21.21
CA GLU A 286 -14.88 -16.74 -20.79
C GLU A 286 -14.29 -15.32 -20.88
N ASN A 287 -12.98 -15.16 -21.15
CA ASN A 287 -12.34 -13.85 -21.21
C ASN A 287 -12.07 -13.32 -22.63
N GLU A 288 -12.36 -14.11 -23.66
CA GLU A 288 -12.44 -13.64 -25.05
C GLU A 288 -13.90 -13.27 -25.34
N VAL A 289 -14.34 -12.12 -24.83
CA VAL A 289 -15.57 -11.51 -25.33
C VAL A 289 -15.22 -10.90 -26.68
N ASP A 290 -15.68 -11.51 -27.77
CA ASP A 290 -15.60 -10.95 -29.12
C ASP A 290 -16.15 -9.51 -29.11
N VAL A 291 -15.31 -8.56 -29.54
CA VAL A 291 -15.57 -7.11 -29.46
C VAL A 291 -16.53 -6.65 -30.56
N GLU A 292 -17.17 -7.56 -31.30
CA GLU A 292 -17.93 -7.26 -32.52
C GLU A 292 -19.45 -7.17 -32.33
N MET A 293 -19.99 -6.67 -31.20
CA MET A 293 -21.46 -6.51 -31.08
C MET A 293 -21.98 -5.46 -30.08
N PHE A 294 -21.37 -4.26 -30.00
CA PHE A 294 -21.94 -3.19 -29.16
C PHE A 294 -22.00 -1.84 -29.91
N GLY A 295 -23.21 -1.28 -29.97
CA GLY A 295 -23.53 -0.03 -30.67
C GLY A 295 -23.01 1.23 -29.97
N ASP A 296 -23.14 2.36 -30.67
CA ASP A 296 -22.38 3.61 -30.48
C ASP A 296 -22.46 4.33 -29.11
N ASP A 297 -23.18 3.81 -28.11
CA ASP A 297 -23.25 4.36 -26.74
C ASP A 297 -22.23 3.74 -25.74
N ASP A 298 -21.53 2.66 -26.11
CA ASP A 298 -20.59 1.89 -25.26
C ASP A 298 -19.10 2.29 -25.38
N ASN A 299 -18.81 3.43 -26.01
CA ASN A 299 -17.44 3.80 -26.45
C ASN A 299 -16.40 3.82 -25.30
N ILE A 300 -16.78 4.27 -24.10
CA ILE A 300 -15.86 4.40 -22.94
C ILE A 300 -15.50 3.03 -22.33
N LEU A 301 -16.45 2.10 -22.25
CA LEU A 301 -16.19 0.76 -21.69
C LEU A 301 -15.39 -0.08 -22.69
N ALA A 302 -15.72 0.03 -23.97
CA ALA A 302 -14.99 -0.61 -25.06
C ALA A 302 -13.54 -0.10 -25.14
N GLU A 303 -13.31 1.21 -25.01
CA GLU A 303 -11.96 1.78 -24.92
C GLU A 303 -11.17 1.22 -23.74
N LYS A 304 -11.76 1.14 -22.54
CA LYS A 304 -11.09 0.55 -21.37
C LYS A 304 -10.74 -0.93 -21.56
N MET A 305 -11.60 -1.69 -22.24
CA MET A 305 -11.31 -3.09 -22.56
C MET A 305 -10.19 -3.21 -23.60
N LYS A 306 -10.17 -2.34 -24.62
CA LYS A 306 -9.06 -2.27 -25.59
C LYS A 306 -7.74 -1.90 -24.91
N GLU A 307 -7.76 -0.94 -24.00
CA GLU A 307 -6.58 -0.57 -23.19
C GLU A 307 -6.06 -1.74 -22.35
N ALA A 308 -6.96 -2.47 -21.69
CA ALA A 308 -6.59 -3.64 -20.91
C ALA A 308 -5.97 -4.75 -21.79
N ASN A 309 -6.48 -4.93 -23.01
CA ASN A 309 -5.93 -5.90 -23.96
C ASN A 309 -4.55 -5.48 -24.50
N MET A 310 -4.32 -4.18 -24.73
CA MET A 310 -3.00 -3.67 -25.11
C MET A 310 -1.97 -3.97 -24.02
N ILE A 311 -2.30 -3.72 -22.74
CA ILE A 311 -1.41 -4.00 -21.60
C ILE A 311 -1.10 -5.51 -21.51
N LYS A 312 -2.11 -6.37 -21.68
CA LYS A 312 -1.94 -7.85 -21.68
C LYS A 312 -0.94 -8.34 -22.73
N THR A 313 -0.92 -7.71 -23.90
CA THR A 313 -0.07 -8.12 -25.03
C THR A 313 1.27 -7.40 -25.11
N LEU A 314 1.54 -6.45 -24.22
CA LEU A 314 2.68 -5.54 -24.32
C LEU A 314 4.02 -6.27 -24.42
N PHE A 315 4.25 -7.32 -23.65
CA PHE A 315 5.49 -8.09 -23.65
C PHE A 315 5.34 -9.53 -24.17
N LYS A 316 4.25 -9.81 -24.92
CA LYS A 316 4.04 -11.13 -25.52
C LYS A 316 5.22 -11.50 -26.43
N GLY A 317 5.82 -12.66 -26.17
CA GLY A 317 6.98 -13.19 -26.92
C GLY A 317 8.33 -12.62 -26.53
N LEU A 318 8.42 -11.76 -25.51
CA LEU A 318 9.68 -11.28 -24.96
C LEU A 318 10.11 -12.12 -23.76
N VAL A 319 11.39 -12.46 -23.75
CA VAL A 319 12.06 -13.15 -22.64
C VAL A 319 13.03 -12.18 -21.98
N PHE A 320 12.80 -11.92 -20.70
CA PHE A 320 13.60 -11.03 -19.86
C PHE A 320 14.49 -11.84 -18.92
N PHE A 321 15.74 -11.43 -18.82
CA PHE A 321 16.69 -11.93 -17.83
C PHE A 321 17.00 -10.85 -16.79
N LEU A 322 16.77 -11.15 -15.51
CA LEU A 322 16.99 -10.22 -14.40
C LEU A 322 18.32 -10.50 -13.69
N ASN A 323 19.15 -9.46 -13.56
CA ASN A 323 20.39 -9.56 -12.78
C ASN A 323 20.12 -9.47 -11.27
N ARG A 324 21.05 -9.98 -10.44
CA ARG A 324 20.95 -10.07 -8.96
C ARG A 324 20.70 -8.73 -8.27
N GLU A 325 21.10 -7.63 -8.90
CA GLU A 325 21.04 -6.28 -8.33
C GLU A 325 19.68 -5.61 -8.52
N THR A 326 18.82 -6.17 -9.37
CA THR A 326 17.51 -5.59 -9.71
C THR A 326 16.40 -6.10 -8.78
N PRO A 327 15.36 -5.29 -8.48
CA PRO A 327 14.24 -5.72 -7.64
C PRO A 327 13.42 -6.81 -8.34
N ARG A 328 13.65 -8.07 -7.93
CA ARG A 328 13.14 -9.26 -8.63
C ARG A 328 11.62 -9.38 -8.59
N GLU A 329 11.02 -9.22 -7.41
CA GLU A 329 9.57 -9.39 -7.22
C GLU A 329 8.78 -8.36 -8.04
N ALA A 330 9.19 -7.09 -7.94
CA ALA A 330 8.56 -5.97 -8.65
C ALA A 330 8.60 -6.12 -10.18
N LEU A 331 9.78 -6.46 -10.72
CA LEU A 331 9.94 -6.62 -12.16
C LEU A 331 9.24 -7.86 -12.68
N THR A 332 9.31 -8.98 -11.94
CA THR A 332 8.63 -10.22 -12.31
C THR A 332 7.12 -10.02 -12.40
N MET A 333 6.55 -9.33 -11.41
CA MET A 333 5.13 -9.00 -11.40
C MET A 333 4.70 -8.19 -12.63
N ILE A 334 5.42 -7.12 -12.97
CA ILE A 334 5.06 -6.25 -14.10
C ILE A 334 5.21 -6.99 -15.43
N ILE A 335 6.35 -7.66 -15.64
CA ILE A 335 6.64 -8.32 -16.92
C ILE A 335 5.67 -9.46 -17.18
N ARG A 336 5.36 -10.29 -16.16
CA ARG A 336 4.40 -11.38 -16.28
C ARG A 336 2.97 -10.86 -16.47
N CYS A 337 2.58 -9.79 -15.78
CA CYS A 337 1.28 -9.13 -15.97
C CYS A 337 1.13 -8.53 -17.38
N CYS A 338 2.23 -8.26 -18.09
CA CYS A 338 2.24 -7.81 -19.48
C CYS A 338 2.43 -8.95 -20.50
N GLY A 339 2.39 -10.21 -20.06
CA GLY A 339 2.51 -11.39 -20.94
C GLY A 339 3.94 -11.78 -21.32
N GLY A 340 4.96 -11.23 -20.66
CA GLY A 340 6.36 -11.59 -20.85
C GLY A 340 6.80 -12.79 -20.00
N VAL A 341 7.89 -13.43 -20.39
CA VAL A 341 8.55 -14.49 -19.63
C VAL A 341 9.77 -13.91 -18.91
N VAL A 342 9.93 -14.27 -17.64
CA VAL A 342 11.04 -13.78 -16.79
C VAL A 342 11.85 -14.98 -16.28
N GLY A 343 13.17 -14.84 -16.30
CA GLY A 343 14.11 -15.75 -15.66
C GLY A 343 15.23 -14.99 -14.95
N TRP A 344 15.86 -15.64 -13.98
CA TRP A 344 17.08 -15.19 -13.31
C TRP A 344 17.93 -16.41 -12.96
N ASP A 345 19.19 -16.18 -12.59
CA ASP A 345 20.10 -17.25 -12.20
C ASP A 345 19.62 -17.96 -10.91
N GLY A 346 19.25 -19.24 -11.04
CA GLY A 346 18.60 -20.03 -9.98
C GLY A 346 17.07 -19.94 -9.93
N SER A 347 16.40 -19.42 -10.98
CA SER A 347 14.94 -19.39 -11.06
C SER A 347 14.33 -20.79 -11.30
N PRO A 348 13.10 -21.08 -10.83
CA PRO A 348 12.36 -22.27 -11.24
C PRO A 348 11.92 -22.23 -12.72
N ALA A 349 12.12 -21.13 -13.45
CA ALA A 349 12.11 -21.13 -14.90
C ALA A 349 13.52 -21.51 -15.39
N ASP A 350 13.67 -22.65 -16.07
CA ASP A 350 14.94 -23.23 -16.54
C ASP A 350 15.66 -22.36 -17.62
N LEU A 351 15.96 -21.10 -17.29
CA LEU A 351 16.56 -20.09 -18.16
C LEU A 351 17.96 -19.76 -17.65
N LYS A 352 18.97 -20.33 -18.30
CA LYS A 352 20.38 -20.03 -18.03
C LYS A 352 20.83 -18.76 -18.76
N GLU A 353 21.80 -18.06 -18.18
CA GLU A 353 22.45 -16.85 -18.71
C GLU A 353 22.98 -16.99 -20.14
N SER A 354 23.17 -18.19 -20.67
CA SER A 354 23.71 -18.44 -22.02
C SER A 354 22.65 -18.73 -23.08
N SER A 355 21.36 -18.70 -22.74
CA SER A 355 20.30 -19.01 -23.71
C SER A 355 20.13 -17.92 -24.76
N SER A 356 20.10 -18.31 -26.04
CA SER A 356 19.85 -17.43 -27.19
C SER A 356 18.41 -16.92 -27.27
N SER A 357 17.51 -17.54 -26.51
CA SER A 357 16.10 -17.15 -26.39
C SER A 357 15.89 -15.83 -25.61
N ILE A 358 16.91 -15.35 -24.88
CA ILE A 358 16.82 -14.11 -24.09
C ILE A 358 16.89 -12.91 -25.03
N THR A 359 15.84 -12.08 -24.99
CA THR A 359 15.72 -10.88 -25.82
C THR A 359 16.19 -9.62 -25.09
N HIS A 360 15.90 -9.52 -23.81
CA HIS A 360 16.16 -8.34 -22.98
C HIS A 360 16.85 -8.76 -21.68
N GLN A 361 17.89 -8.03 -21.29
CA GLN A 361 18.59 -8.22 -20.03
C GLN A 361 18.51 -6.93 -19.20
N VAL A 362 17.95 -7.04 -17.99
CA VAL A 362 17.76 -5.90 -17.10
C VAL A 362 18.98 -5.78 -16.18
N VAL A 363 19.68 -4.64 -16.27
CA VAL A 363 20.89 -4.34 -15.51
C VAL A 363 20.84 -2.90 -15.01
N ASP A 364 21.16 -2.69 -13.74
CA ASP A 364 21.20 -1.35 -13.14
C ASP A 364 22.63 -0.77 -13.15
N ARG A 365 23.65 -1.60 -12.87
CA ARG A 365 25.05 -1.18 -12.89
C ARG A 365 25.69 -1.20 -14.27
N PRO A 366 26.65 -0.30 -14.55
CA PRO A 366 27.41 -0.35 -15.80
C PRO A 366 28.18 -1.67 -15.87
N MET A 367 27.92 -2.45 -16.92
CA MET A 367 28.61 -3.72 -17.18
C MET A 367 29.65 -3.53 -18.28
N SER A 368 30.72 -4.33 -18.24
CA SER A 368 31.81 -4.31 -19.22
C SER A 368 31.72 -5.44 -20.26
N LYS A 369 30.81 -6.40 -20.09
CA LYS A 369 30.53 -7.48 -21.04
C LYS A 369 29.13 -7.30 -21.62
N PHE A 370 29.05 -7.11 -22.93
CA PHE A 370 27.80 -6.98 -23.66
C PHE A 370 27.74 -8.05 -24.74
N ASP A 371 26.66 -8.84 -24.74
CA ASP A 371 26.31 -9.72 -25.85
C ASP A 371 25.58 -8.90 -26.93
N VAL A 372 26.06 -8.96 -28.16
CA VAL A 372 25.50 -8.19 -29.29
C VAL A 372 24.04 -8.58 -29.61
N ASN A 373 23.66 -9.82 -29.30
CA ASN A 373 22.31 -10.34 -29.55
C ASN A 373 21.28 -9.93 -28.49
N ARG A 374 21.69 -9.22 -27.42
CA ARG A 374 20.84 -8.89 -26.27
C ARG A 374 20.65 -7.39 -26.12
N ARG A 375 19.44 -6.98 -25.77
CA ARG A 375 19.17 -5.58 -25.41
C ARG A 375 19.35 -5.39 -23.91
N TYR A 376 20.33 -4.58 -23.54
CA TYR A 376 20.57 -4.19 -22.16
C TYR A 376 19.74 -2.96 -21.80
N ILE A 377 18.93 -3.08 -20.75
CA ILE A 377 18.01 -2.02 -20.31
C ILE A 377 18.08 -1.84 -18.80
N GLN A 378 17.84 -0.63 -18.34
CA GLN A 378 17.67 -0.35 -16.91
C GLN A 378 16.25 -0.67 -16.43
N PRO A 379 16.06 -1.00 -15.14
CA PRO A 379 14.74 -1.36 -14.59
C PRO A 379 13.64 -0.34 -14.88
N GLN A 380 13.99 0.96 -14.90
CA GLN A 380 13.06 2.06 -15.14
C GLN A 380 12.27 1.90 -16.45
N TRP A 381 12.89 1.34 -17.51
CA TRP A 381 12.22 1.12 -18.80
C TRP A 381 10.96 0.27 -18.67
N VAL A 382 10.95 -0.73 -17.78
CA VAL A 382 9.80 -1.62 -17.57
C VAL A 382 8.62 -0.86 -16.96
N PHE A 383 8.89 0.02 -15.99
CA PHE A 383 7.87 0.85 -15.35
C PHE A 383 7.32 1.91 -16.30
N ASP A 384 8.20 2.55 -17.07
CA ASP A 384 7.81 3.60 -18.02
C ASP A 384 7.04 3.01 -19.21
N CYS A 385 7.40 1.81 -19.68
CA CYS A 385 6.64 1.10 -20.73
C CYS A 385 5.22 0.75 -20.29
N LEU A 386 5.05 0.33 -19.03
CA LEU A 386 3.72 0.04 -18.47
C LEU A 386 2.88 1.32 -18.41
N ASN A 387 3.44 2.41 -17.86
CA ASN A 387 2.74 3.68 -17.70
C ASN A 387 2.41 4.34 -19.05
N ALA A 388 3.32 4.24 -20.03
CA ALA A 388 3.11 4.73 -21.38
C ALA A 388 2.21 3.82 -22.23
N ARG A 389 1.92 2.60 -21.74
CA ARG A 389 1.13 1.54 -22.41
C ARG A 389 1.66 1.17 -23.80
N ARG A 390 2.94 1.43 -24.03
CA ARG A 390 3.64 1.19 -25.30
C ARG A 390 5.10 0.83 -25.03
N LYS A 391 5.70 0.08 -25.96
CA LYS A 391 7.14 -0.20 -25.91
C LYS A 391 7.91 1.09 -26.19
N LEU A 392 8.66 1.56 -25.20
CA LEU A 392 9.52 2.73 -25.36
C LEU A 392 10.84 2.33 -26.05
N PRO A 393 11.49 3.25 -26.77
CA PRO A 393 12.82 3.01 -27.34
C PRO A 393 13.84 2.65 -26.27
N THR A 394 14.63 1.60 -26.51
CA THR A 394 15.61 1.07 -25.53
C THR A 394 16.87 1.92 -25.40
N GLU A 395 17.19 2.75 -26.40
CA GLU A 395 18.40 3.58 -26.46
C GLU A 395 18.51 4.57 -25.29
N LYS A 396 17.37 5.13 -24.85
CA LYS A 396 17.32 6.10 -23.75
C LYS A 396 17.54 5.48 -22.36
N TYR A 397 17.50 4.15 -22.25
CA TYR A 397 17.53 3.41 -21.00
C TYR A 397 18.70 2.42 -20.93
N MET A 398 19.73 2.65 -21.74
CA MET A 398 20.94 1.83 -21.71
C MET A 398 21.70 2.02 -20.39
N PRO A 399 22.35 0.97 -19.85
CA PRO A 399 23.17 1.09 -18.66
C PRO A 399 24.23 2.20 -18.81
N GLY A 400 24.24 3.16 -17.89
CA GLY A 400 25.15 4.30 -17.90
C GLY A 400 24.67 5.53 -18.69
N ALA A 401 23.53 5.46 -19.38
CA ALA A 401 22.89 6.62 -19.98
C ALA A 401 22.17 7.48 -18.92
N LYS A 402 22.00 8.78 -19.19
CA LYS A 402 21.17 9.66 -18.35
C LYS A 402 19.70 9.33 -18.59
N LEU A 403 19.07 8.71 -17.60
CA LEU A 403 17.68 8.29 -17.64
C LEU A 403 16.72 9.49 -17.80
N PRO A 404 15.62 9.32 -18.56
CA PRO A 404 14.49 10.25 -18.51
C PRO A 404 13.92 10.35 -17.09
N PRO A 405 13.36 11.51 -16.68
CA PRO A 405 12.70 11.64 -15.40
C PRO A 405 11.48 10.73 -15.28
N HIS A 406 11.40 9.98 -14.18
CA HIS A 406 10.24 9.12 -13.89
C HIS A 406 9.11 9.95 -13.27
N PHE A 407 8.06 10.24 -14.03
CA PHE A 407 6.92 11.03 -13.56
C PHE A 407 5.84 10.16 -12.90
N SER A 408 5.17 10.74 -11.89
CA SER A 408 4.06 10.05 -11.23
C SER A 408 2.82 10.01 -12.13
N PRO A 409 2.28 8.82 -12.45
CA PRO A 409 1.02 8.69 -13.18
C PRO A 409 -0.19 9.13 -12.33
N PHE A 410 0.01 9.37 -11.03
CA PHE A 410 -1.03 9.76 -10.08
C PHE A 410 -1.15 11.28 -9.87
N ALA A 411 -0.18 12.06 -10.35
CA ALA A 411 -0.21 13.50 -10.24
C ALA A 411 -1.31 14.08 -11.15
N LYS A 412 -2.40 14.56 -10.54
CA LYS A 412 -3.37 15.43 -11.21
C LYS A 412 -2.83 16.85 -11.14
N HIS A 413 -2.21 17.32 -12.23
CA HIS A 413 -1.74 18.70 -12.30
C HIS A 413 -2.93 19.66 -12.27
N LYS A 414 -2.88 20.67 -11.40
CA LYS A 414 -3.85 21.76 -11.41
C LYS A 414 -3.31 22.88 -12.32
N CYS A 415 -4.21 23.74 -12.80
CA CYS A 415 -3.85 24.92 -13.58
C CYS A 415 -2.83 25.77 -12.80
N GLY A 416 -1.62 25.94 -13.34
CA GLY A 416 -0.53 26.72 -12.75
C GLY A 416 0.58 25.94 -12.04
N ASP A 417 0.50 24.61 -11.95
CA ASP A 417 1.63 23.79 -11.49
C ASP A 417 2.72 23.73 -12.58
N TYR A 418 3.99 23.93 -12.23
CA TYR A 418 5.10 23.75 -13.17
C TYR A 418 5.24 22.25 -13.51
N VAL A 419 4.81 21.90 -14.72
CA VAL A 419 4.97 20.56 -15.29
C VAL A 419 6.18 20.60 -16.21
N PRO A 420 7.25 19.80 -15.96
CA PRO A 420 8.40 19.76 -16.85
C PRO A 420 8.00 19.43 -18.29
N LEU A 421 8.68 20.04 -19.27
CA LEU A 421 8.37 19.93 -20.71
C LEU A 421 8.27 18.47 -21.19
N GLU A 422 9.10 17.57 -20.66
CA GLU A 422 9.08 16.14 -20.99
C GLU A 422 7.78 15.45 -20.54
N ARG A 423 7.18 15.90 -19.43
CA ARG A 423 5.87 15.43 -18.96
C ARG A 423 4.75 15.98 -19.84
N ILE A 424 4.88 17.21 -20.37
CA ILE A 424 3.95 17.78 -21.34
C ILE A 424 4.00 16.99 -22.66
N GLU A 425 5.19 16.61 -23.12
CA GLU A 425 5.36 15.75 -24.30
C GLU A 425 4.79 14.34 -24.09
N GLU A 426 4.96 13.76 -22.90
CA GLU A 426 4.31 12.49 -22.56
C GLU A 426 2.78 12.61 -22.59
N LEU A 427 2.21 13.63 -21.96
CA LEU A 427 0.76 13.87 -21.92
C LEU A 427 0.21 14.15 -23.33
N ARG A 428 0.96 14.87 -24.17
CA ARG A 428 0.65 15.07 -25.59
C ARG A 428 0.65 13.77 -26.38
N ASN A 429 1.64 12.91 -26.15
CA ASN A 429 1.74 11.58 -26.77
C ASN A 429 0.68 10.59 -26.23
N LEU A 430 0.14 10.85 -25.05
CA LEU A 430 -0.99 10.12 -24.43
C LEU A 430 -2.36 10.68 -24.87
N GLY A 431 -2.40 11.70 -25.73
CA GLY A 431 -3.64 12.30 -26.25
C GLY A 431 -4.39 13.18 -25.25
N GLN A 432 -3.74 13.62 -24.17
CA GLN A 432 -4.34 14.57 -23.22
C GLN A 432 -4.10 16.02 -23.67
N ASP A 433 -5.13 16.86 -23.53
CA ASP A 433 -5.08 18.26 -23.93
C ASP A 433 -4.16 19.05 -22.99
N VAL A 434 -2.95 19.35 -23.48
CA VAL A 434 -1.87 20.01 -22.75
C VAL A 434 -1.82 21.53 -22.98
N SER A 435 -2.82 22.06 -23.70
CA SER A 435 -2.93 23.47 -24.10
C SER A 435 -2.88 24.43 -22.91
N ASP A 436 -3.39 24.01 -21.74
CA ASP A 436 -3.45 24.82 -20.51
C ASP A 436 -2.18 24.78 -19.65
N LEU A 437 -1.18 23.95 -20.02
CA LEU A 437 0.06 23.74 -19.23
C LEU A 437 1.29 24.44 -19.85
N LEU A 438 1.15 25.06 -21.02
CA LEU A 438 2.22 25.84 -21.65
C LEU A 438 2.29 27.24 -21.01
N PRO A 439 3.47 27.71 -20.56
CA PRO A 439 3.64 29.11 -20.20
C PRO A 439 3.41 29.95 -21.46
N THR A 440 2.33 30.73 -21.49
CA THR A 440 2.12 31.71 -22.55
C THR A 440 3.16 32.83 -22.40
N GLU A 441 4.30 32.70 -23.07
CA GLU A 441 5.07 33.87 -23.48
C GLU A 441 4.25 34.60 -24.55
N SER A 442 3.48 35.60 -24.12
CA SER A 442 3.01 36.63 -25.05
C SER A 442 3.01 37.99 -24.36
N VAL A 443 4.03 38.75 -24.73
CA VAL A 443 4.13 40.21 -24.62
C VAL A 443 2.81 40.83 -25.08
N LYS A 444 2.08 41.51 -24.18
CA LYS A 444 0.90 42.30 -24.58
C LYS A 444 1.34 43.66 -25.13
N PRO A 445 1.00 44.04 -26.37
CA PRO A 445 1.22 45.39 -26.86
C PRO A 445 0.15 46.34 -26.32
N VAL A 446 0.60 47.54 -25.97
CA VAL A 446 -0.19 48.69 -25.52
C VAL A 446 -1.09 49.21 -26.65
N LYS A 447 -2.38 49.44 -26.38
CA LYS A 447 -3.18 50.48 -27.06
C LYS A 447 -4.13 51.18 -26.10
N SER A 448 -4.34 52.45 -26.41
CA SER A 448 -4.61 53.59 -25.52
C SER A 448 -6.07 54.06 -25.48
N LYS A 449 -6.49 54.44 -24.26
CA LYS A 449 -7.38 55.55 -23.85
C LYS A 449 -8.75 55.75 -24.53
N SER A 450 -9.80 55.76 -23.70
CA SER A 450 -10.68 56.93 -23.57
C SER A 450 -10.93 57.23 -22.09
N LYS A 451 -10.73 58.51 -21.71
CA LYS A 451 -10.97 59.06 -20.37
C LYS A 451 -12.42 59.52 -20.28
N ASN A 452 -13.10 59.23 -19.17
CA ASN A 452 -14.04 60.18 -18.61
C ASN A 452 -13.98 60.15 -17.08
N THR A 453 -13.86 61.35 -16.50
CA THR A 453 -13.43 61.60 -15.11
C THR A 453 -14.61 62.10 -14.28
N LYS A 454 -14.68 61.68 -13.00
CA LYS A 454 -15.24 62.35 -11.78
C LYS A 454 -15.79 61.25 -10.85
N ARG A 455 -15.56 61.18 -9.53
CA ARG A 455 -14.91 61.99 -8.50
C ARG A 455 -14.43 61.02 -7.40
N ILE A 456 -13.31 61.30 -6.75
CA ILE A 456 -12.87 60.64 -5.51
C ILE A 456 -12.88 61.71 -4.42
N GLU A 457 -13.50 61.42 -3.28
CA GLU A 457 -13.06 61.95 -1.98
C GLU A 457 -12.62 60.77 -1.08
N PRO A 458 -11.69 61.00 -0.14
CA PRO A 458 -10.85 59.96 0.43
C PRO A 458 -11.20 59.65 1.89
N GLU A 459 -11.21 58.37 2.27
CA GLU A 459 -11.04 57.96 3.66
C GLU A 459 -9.76 57.13 3.82
N SER A 460 -9.12 57.35 4.97
CA SER A 460 -7.68 57.26 5.17
C SER A 460 -7.28 56.17 6.17
N LYS A 461 -6.04 55.69 5.98
CA LYS A 461 -5.07 55.19 6.98
C LYS A 461 -5.29 53.81 7.63
N GLY A 462 -4.30 52.94 7.40
CA GLY A 462 -3.97 51.90 8.35
C GLY A 462 -3.02 50.80 7.86
N MET A 463 -1.92 51.10 7.16
CA MET A 463 -0.91 50.05 6.85
C MET A 463 0.45 50.64 6.41
N LYS A 464 1.11 51.42 7.28
CA LYS A 464 2.50 51.85 7.06
C LYS A 464 3.48 51.48 8.18
N ALA A 465 3.02 50.86 9.27
CA ALA A 465 3.90 50.51 10.40
C ALA A 465 4.50 49.09 10.35
N THR A 466 4.14 48.26 9.37
CA THR A 466 4.57 46.86 9.29
C THR A 466 5.78 46.64 8.38
N LEU A 467 6.04 47.55 7.43
CA LEU A 467 7.11 47.37 6.44
C LEU A 467 8.51 47.74 6.99
N ASP A 468 8.58 48.71 7.90
CA ASP A 468 9.86 49.12 8.50
C ASP A 468 10.35 48.16 9.59
N LYS A 469 9.44 47.46 10.29
CA LYS A 469 9.80 46.40 11.26
C LYS A 469 10.35 45.14 10.58
N LEU A 470 9.88 44.81 9.38
CA LEU A 470 10.39 43.67 8.61
C LEU A 470 11.79 43.93 8.04
N LYS A 471 12.10 45.17 7.66
CA LYS A 471 13.46 45.55 7.21
C LYS A 471 14.48 45.56 8.34
N ALA A 472 14.09 45.95 9.56
CA ALA A 472 14.98 45.93 10.72
C ALA A 472 15.35 44.51 11.18
N MET A 473 14.43 43.54 11.10
CA MET A 473 14.72 42.13 11.43
C MET A 473 15.65 41.46 10.42
N SER A 474 15.57 41.82 9.13
CA SER A 474 16.42 41.22 8.09
C SER A 474 17.89 41.67 8.18
N ILE A 475 18.15 42.87 8.70
CA ILE A 475 19.51 43.39 8.91
C ILE A 475 20.14 42.75 10.16
N PHE A 476 19.36 42.53 11.21
CA PHE A 476 19.86 41.89 12.44
C PHE A 476 20.21 40.40 12.24
N LEU A 477 19.51 39.71 11.35
CA LEU A 477 19.79 38.30 11.04
C LEU A 477 21.03 38.11 10.15
N ALA A 478 21.39 39.13 9.34
CA ALA A 478 22.57 39.08 8.49
C ALA A 478 23.88 39.29 9.27
N PHE A 479 23.86 40.10 10.34
CA PHE A 479 25.03 40.36 11.18
C PHE A 479 25.37 39.20 12.14
N ALA A 480 24.38 38.37 12.50
CA ALA A 480 24.56 37.24 13.42
C ALA A 480 25.14 35.97 12.75
N ILE A 481 25.31 35.96 11.43
CA ILE A 481 25.80 34.80 10.66
C ILE A 481 27.30 34.92 10.32
N GLU A 482 27.89 36.12 10.40
CA GLU A 482 29.33 36.32 10.14
C GLU A 482 30.24 36.08 11.38
N ASP A 483 29.71 36.11 12.60
CA ASP A 483 30.50 35.95 13.85
C ASP A 483 30.59 34.49 14.38
N ALA A 484 30.06 33.49 13.66
CA ALA A 484 30.03 32.09 14.12
C ALA A 484 30.91 31.13 13.30
N GLY A 485 31.86 31.66 12.53
CA GLY A 485 32.68 30.91 11.58
C GLY A 485 34.16 31.21 11.67
N ASN A 486 34.75 31.20 12.87
CA ASN A 486 36.19 31.11 13.05
C ASN A 486 36.47 30.76 14.53
N ASP A 487 36.78 29.49 14.82
CA ASP A 487 37.47 28.99 16.02
C ASP A 487 37.33 27.46 16.00
N ASP A 488 38.39 26.73 15.61
CA ASP A 488 38.75 25.35 16.01
C ASP A 488 39.73 24.69 15.00
N GLU A 489 40.94 25.25 14.84
CA GLU A 489 42.12 24.52 14.33
C GLU A 489 43.39 25.09 14.97
N GLU A 490 43.80 24.57 16.13
CA GLU A 490 45.21 24.46 16.58
C GLU A 490 45.28 23.91 18.02
N GLU A 491 45.88 22.72 18.20
CA GLU A 491 46.81 22.34 19.29
C GLU A 491 46.87 20.81 19.48
N VAL A 492 47.77 20.16 18.76
CA VAL A 492 48.41 18.92 19.21
C VAL A 492 49.91 19.03 18.92
N GLN A 493 50.68 19.61 19.85
CA GLN A 493 52.08 19.21 20.08
C GLN A 493 52.69 19.85 21.33
N ALA A 494 53.39 18.98 22.07
CA ALA A 494 54.47 19.23 23.03
C ALA A 494 54.12 19.62 24.48
N GLY A 495 54.23 18.62 25.36
CA GLY A 495 54.63 18.77 26.76
C GLY A 495 55.59 17.64 27.13
N VAL A 496 56.88 17.94 27.11
CA VAL A 496 57.97 17.11 27.66
C VAL A 496 58.16 17.49 29.13
N SER A 497 58.13 16.50 30.02
CA SER A 497 59.00 16.36 31.21
C SER A 497 58.81 14.98 31.82
#